data_AF-A0A1F7XZ38-F1
#
_entry.id   AF-A0A1F7XZ38-F1
#
_cell.length_a   1.000
_cell.length_b   1.000
_cell.length_c   1.000
_cell.angle_alpha   90.00
_cell.angle_beta   90.00
_cell.angle_gamma   90.00
#
_symmetry.space_group_name_H-M   'P 1'
#
loop_
_entity.id
_entity.type
_entity.pdbx_description
1 polymer ?
#
loop_
_entity_poly.entity_id
_entity_poly.type
_entity_poly.pdbx_seq_one_letter_code
_entity_poly.pdbx_strand_id
1 'polypeptide(L)' 'VAIDRVVIHPVYKKRFRRTKKYQVHDEIGANMGQVVRFVASKPYSRTKKWKLIDIVKEKKGLKKAQKKANKK' A
#
# COMPACT_ATOMS: atom_id res chain seq x y z
N VAL A 1 0.93 -5.97 2.41
CA VAL A 1 1.28 -4.76 1.60
C VAL A 1 2.64 -4.96 0.94
N ALA A 2 2.76 -4.76 -0.36
CA ALA A 2 4.05 -4.80 -1.07
C ALA A 2 4.58 -3.37 -1.28
N ILE A 3 5.85 -3.14 -0.93
CA ILE A 3 6.54 -1.87 -1.17
C ILE A 3 7.65 -2.11 -2.17
N ASP A 4 7.67 -1.29 -3.22
CA ASP A 4 8.78 -1.20 -4.15
C ASP A 4 9.69 -0.05 -3.75
N ARG A 5 10.99 -0.32 -3.65
CA ARG A 5 12.02 0.70 -3.48
C ARG A 5 13.10 0.53 -4.54
N VAL A 6 13.64 1.65 -5.02
CA VAL A 6 14.81 1.63 -5.90
C VAL A 6 16.05 1.60 -5.02
N VAL A 7 16.90 0.60 -5.24
CA VAL A 7 18.18 0.44 -4.55
C VAL A 7 19.28 0.47 -5.60
N ILE A 8 20.42 1.04 -5.23
CA ILE A 8 21.62 1.05 -6.08
C ILE A 8 22.44 -0.18 -5.73
N HIS A 9 22.86 -0.96 -6.73
CA HIS A 9 23.76 -2.08 -6.50
C HIS A 9 25.12 -1.55 -5.98
N PRO A 10 25.67 -2.08 -4.88
CA PRO A 10 26.82 -1.48 -4.21
C PRO A 10 28.06 -1.38 -5.12
N VAL A 11 28.34 -2.43 -5.90
CA VAL A 11 29.49 -2.47 -6.81
C VAL A 11 29.19 -1.74 -8.13
N TYR A 12 28.22 -2.24 -8.90
CA TYR A 12 27.95 -1.75 -10.26
C TYR A 12 27.19 -0.42 -10.35
N LYS A 13 26.69 0.12 -9.23
CA LYS A 13 25.87 1.35 -9.17
C LYS A 13 24.61 1.37 -10.05
N LYS A 14 24.21 0.23 -10.61
CA LYS A 14 22.95 0.07 -11.36
C LYS A 14 21.76 0.23 -10.43
N ARG A 15 20.78 1.07 -10.81
CA ARG A 15 19.50 1.21 -10.10
C ARG A 15 18.60 0.02 -10.43
N PHE A 16 18.15 -0.70 -9.41
CA PHE A 16 17.21 -1.80 -9.55
C PHE A 16 16.07 -1.69 -8.53
N ARG A 17 14.92 -2.28 -8.86
CA ARG A 17 13.75 -2.30 -7.98
C ARG A 17 13.82 -3.51 -7.05
N ARG A 18 13.55 -3.29 -5.76
CA ARG A 18 13.42 -4.36 -4.77
C ARG A 18 12.05 -4.26 -4.11
N THR A 19 11.28 -5.34 -4.21
CA THR A 19 9.97 -5.44 -3.59
C THR A 19 10.09 -6.12 -2.22
N LYS A 20 9.49 -5.54 -1.19
CA LYS A 20 9.36 -6.18 0.14
C LYS A 20 7.90 -6.23 0.57
N LYS A 21 7.46 -7.40 1.01
CA LYS A 21 6.11 -7.61 1.55
C LYS A 21 6.12 -7.37 3.06
N TYR A 22 5.18 -6.57 3.54
CA TYR A 22 4.92 -6.28 4.94
C TYR A 22 3.54 -6.79 5.34
N GLN A 23 3.47 -7.37 6.54
CA GLN A 23 2.21 -7.69 7.19
C GLN A 23 1.80 -6.48 8.03
N VAL A 24 0.68 -5.86 7.65
CA VAL A 24 0.14 -4.66 8.27
C VAL A 24 -1.13 -5.05 9.02
N HIS A 25 -1.27 -4.54 10.25
CA HIS A 25 -2.49 -4.63 11.02
C HIS A 25 -3.48 -3.58 10.53
N ASP A 26 -4.71 -4.01 10.28
CA ASP A 26 -5.77 -3.21 9.67
C ASP A 26 -7.02 -3.25 10.56
N GLU A 27 -7.53 -2.07 10.88
CA GLU A 27 -8.77 -1.83 11.65
C GLU A 27 -9.83 -1.12 10.79
N ILE A 28 -9.45 -0.53 9.65
CA ILE A 28 -10.26 0.38 8.84
C ILE A 28 -10.90 -0.36 7.65
N GLY A 29 -10.30 -1.48 7.23
CA GLY A 29 -10.83 -2.34 6.17
C GLY A 29 -10.33 -1.96 4.78
N ALA A 30 -9.01 -2.02 4.56
CA ALA A 30 -8.40 -1.82 3.26
C ALA A 30 -8.67 -3.00 2.32
N ASN A 31 -9.03 -2.67 1.08
CA ASN A 31 -9.33 -3.65 0.04
C ASN A 31 -8.12 -3.94 -0.85
N MET A 32 -8.14 -5.11 -1.49
CA MET A 32 -7.13 -5.50 -2.47
C MET A 32 -7.01 -4.47 -3.61
N GLY A 33 -5.77 -4.07 -3.91
CA GLY A 33 -5.46 -3.14 -5.01
C GLY A 33 -5.53 -1.66 -4.64
N GLN A 34 -5.80 -1.31 -3.37
CA GLN A 34 -5.69 0.06 -2.88
C GLN A 34 -4.25 0.42 -2.51
N VAL A 35 -3.91 1.71 -2.63
CA VAL A 35 -2.63 2.23 -2.15
C VAL A 35 -2.83 2.77 -0.75
N VAL A 36 -2.01 2.29 0.18
CA VAL A 36 -2.16 2.53 1.61
C VAL A 36 -0.91 3.12 2.24
N ARG A 37 -1.10 3.88 3.31
CA ARG A 37 -0.06 4.47 4.15
C ARG A 37 -0.12 3.84 5.55
N PHE A 38 1.03 3.41 6.06
CA PHE A 38 1.12 2.71 7.34
C PHE A 38 2.38 3.15 8.11
N VAL A 39 2.35 3.00 9.43
CA VAL A 39 3.45 3.36 10.34
C VAL A 39 3.89 2.19 11.20
N ALA A 40 5.07 2.30 11.78
CA ALA A 40 5.53 1.38 12.81
C ALA A 40 4.63 1.48 14.05
N SER A 41 4.40 0.35 14.70
CA SER A 41 3.57 0.26 15.90
C SER A 41 4.17 -0.74 16.89
N LYS A 42 3.56 -0.84 18.08
CA LYS A 42 3.75 -2.02 18.94
C LYS A 42 3.47 -3.30 18.14
N PRO A 43 4.21 -4.40 18.39
CA PRO A 43 3.99 -5.66 17.69
C PRO A 43 2.56 -6.16 17.97
N TYR A 44 1.81 -6.42 16.91
CA TYR A 44 0.50 -7.08 16.99
C TYR A 44 0.63 -8.61 16.92
N SER A 45 1.73 -9.09 16.33
CA SER A 45 2.09 -10.50 16.22
C SER A 45 3.59 -10.62 15.94
N ARG A 46 4.09 -11.84 15.72
CA ARG A 46 5.50 -12.13 15.38
C ARG A 46 6.00 -11.27 14.20
N THR A 47 5.16 -11.09 13.19
CA THR A 47 5.53 -10.41 11.93
C THR A 47 4.75 -9.10 11.69
N LYS A 48 3.55 -8.95 12.27
CA LYS A 48 2.72 -7.74 12.15
C LYS A 48 3.20 -6.65 13.11
N LYS A 49 4.07 -5.75 12.63
CA LYS A 49 4.65 -4.62 13.40
C LYS A 49 4.28 -3.25 12.85
N TRP A 50 3.25 -3.22 12.00
CA TRP A 50 2.86 -2.04 11.23
C TRP A 50 1.38 -1.81 11.38
N LYS A 51 0.95 -0.57 11.59
CA LYS A 51 -0.46 -0.16 11.67
C LYS A 51 -0.85 0.67 10.45
N LEU A 52 -2.00 0.36 9.85
CA LEU A 52 -2.61 1.16 8.80
C LEU A 52 -3.05 2.54 9.33
N ILE A 53 -2.78 3.62 8.59
CA ILE A 53 -3.31 4.97 8.89
C ILE A 53 -4.35 5.35 7.85
N ASP A 54 -3.95 5.42 6.59
CA ASP A 54 -4.75 6.04 5.53
C ASP A 54 -4.79 5.19 4.26
N ILE A 55 -5.91 5.27 3.55
CA ILE A 55 -6.06 4.78 2.18
C ILE A 55 -5.84 5.96 1.24
N VAL A 56 -4.66 6.04 0.63
CA VAL A 56 -4.26 7.18 -0.23
C VAL A 56 -4.97 7.12 -1.58
N LYS A 57 -5.23 5.92 -2.10
CA LYS A 57 -5.88 5.75 -3.40
C LYS A 57 -6.97 4.70 -3.33
N GLU A 58 -8.19 5.19 -3.48
CA GLU A 58 -9.37 4.36 -3.62
C GLU A 58 -9.39 3.61 -4.94
N LYS A 59 -10.15 2.52 -4.96
CA LYS A 59 -10.39 1.72 -6.16
C LYS A 59 -11.10 2.60 -7.20
N LYS A 60 -10.41 2.91 -8.30
CA LYS A 60 -10.91 3.77 -9.41
C LYS A 60 -12.25 3.30 -10.03
N GLY A 61 -12.74 2.12 -9.69
CA GLY A 61 -14.00 1.56 -10.19
C GLY A 61 -15.25 2.33 -9.74
N LEU A 62 -15.34 2.79 -8.48
CA LEU A 62 -16.56 3.43 -7.96
C LEU A 62 -16.85 4.80 -8.60
N LYS A 63 -15.81 5.62 -8.82
CA LYS A 63 -15.98 6.97 -9.39
C LYS A 63 -16.44 6.97 -10.86
N LYS A 64 -16.15 5.90 -11.63
CA LYS A 64 -16.65 5.77 -13.01
C LYS A 64 -18.14 5.48 -13.07
N ALA A 65 -18.68 4.73 -12.11
CA ALA A 65 -20.09 4.39 -12.05
C ALA A 65 -20.95 5.62 -11.67
N GLN A 66 -20.54 6.35 -10.61
CA GLN A 66 -21.24 7.56 -10.16
C GLN A 66 -21.21 8.70 -11.19
N LYS A 67 -20.08 8.90 -11.88
CA LYS A 67 -19.99 9.89 -12.98
C LYS A 67 -20.87 9.54 -14.18
N LYS A 68 -21.19 8.27 -14.43
CA LYS A 68 -22.13 7.87 -15.49
C LYS A 68 -23.58 8.13 -15.08
N ALA A 69 -23.92 7.97 -13.80
CA ALA A 69 -25.26 8.21 -13.27
C ALA A 69 -25.62 9.71 -13.26
N ASN A 70 -24.69 10.59 -12.87
CA ASN A 70 -24.91 12.05 -12.86
C ASN A 70 -24.71 12.75 -14.22
N LYS A 71 -24.43 11.99 -15.29
CA LYS A 71 -24.31 12.51 -16.66
C LYS A 71 -25.55 12.18 -17.50
N LYS A 72 -26.59 11.61 -16.89
CA LYS A 72 -27.91 11.40 -17.47
C LYS A 72 -28.87 12.44 -16.94
#